data_AF-A0A2V6RJY7-F1
#
_entry.id   AF-A0A2V6RJY7-F1
#
_cell.length_a   1.000
_cell.length_b   1.000
_cell.length_c   1.000
_cell.angle_alpha   90.00
_cell.angle_beta   90.00
_cell.angle_gamma   90.00
#
_symmetry.space_group_name_H-M   'P 1'
#
loop_
_entity.id
_entity.type
_entity.pdbx_description
1 polymer ?
#
loop_
_entity_poly.entity_id
_entity_poly.type
_entity_poly.pdbx_seq_one_letter_code
_entity_poly.pdbx_strand_id
1 'polypeptide(L)'
;MPAVAGRAVGLLLLLWVAFRVLGQGLTLATGGPGAFLHGVNLVFHEAGHLIFGFFGRFVAVLGGSLNQVLIPAVCVVAFLRTRQRASAAVALFWTGQSLTDVAVYAADGRAMALPLLADGLIHDWNYLLGVTSLLHRAETLGRLMFGAGALLMLGALAFLALDLLRAWGEAVDSDGPPRVE
;
A
#
# COMPACT_ATOMS: atom_id res chain seq x y z
N MET A 1 -24.45 -15.90 -4.28
CA MET A 1 -24.77 -14.70 -3.47
C MET A 1 -23.67 -14.21 -2.52
N PRO A 2 -23.17 -14.95 -1.51
CA PRO A 2 -22.27 -14.39 -0.48
C PRO A 2 -20.92 -13.91 -1.02
N ALA A 3 -20.36 -14.61 -2.00
CA ALA A 3 -19.10 -14.24 -2.65
C ALA A 3 -19.17 -12.90 -3.41
N VAL A 4 -20.33 -12.58 -4.00
CA VAL A 4 -20.58 -11.29 -4.66
C VAL A 4 -20.70 -10.20 -3.61
N ALA A 5 -21.53 -10.40 -2.58
CA ALA A 5 -21.77 -9.42 -1.55
C ALA A 5 -20.46 -8.99 -0.86
N GLY A 6 -19.60 -9.96 -0.49
CA GLY A 6 -18.30 -9.66 0.11
C GLY A 6 -17.39 -8.80 -0.77
N ARG A 7 -17.37 -9.06 -2.09
CA ARG A 7 -16.60 -8.25 -3.05
C ARG A 7 -17.15 -6.85 -3.21
N ALA A 8 -18.47 -6.70 -3.25
CA ALA A 8 -19.13 -5.40 -3.36
C ALA A 8 -18.85 -4.53 -2.12
N VAL A 9 -19.01 -5.10 -0.92
CA VAL A 9 -18.67 -4.43 0.35
C VAL A 9 -17.19 -4.06 0.39
N GLY A 10 -16.31 -5.00 0.03
CA GLY A 10 -14.87 -4.75 -0.05
C GLY A 10 -14.52 -3.61 -1.00
N LEU A 11 -15.12 -3.57 -2.20
CA LEU A 11 -14.90 -2.51 -3.18
C LEU A 11 -15.33 -1.14 -2.65
N LEU A 12 -16.52 -1.04 -2.04
CA LEU A 12 -17.00 0.20 -1.45
C LEU A 12 -16.10 0.68 -0.31
N LEU A 13 -15.64 -0.23 0.54
CA LEU A 13 -14.70 0.09 1.62
C LEU A 13 -13.37 0.59 1.06
N LEU A 14 -12.79 -0.09 0.08
CA LEU A 14 -11.52 0.31 -0.54
C LEU A 14 -11.65 1.64 -1.30
N LEU A 15 -12.78 1.90 -1.96
CA LEU A 15 -13.06 3.19 -2.58
C LEU A 15 -13.06 4.32 -1.55
N TRP A 16 -13.72 4.10 -0.40
CA TRP A 16 -13.72 5.06 0.69
C TRP A 16 -12.31 5.28 1.25
N VAL A 17 -11.55 4.22 1.51
CA VAL A 17 -10.15 4.34 1.98
C VAL A 17 -9.29 5.07 0.94
N ALA A 18 -9.41 4.75 -0.35
CA ALA A 18 -8.66 5.40 -1.42
C ALA A 18 -8.97 6.89 -1.47
N PHE A 19 -10.24 7.27 -1.42
CA PHE A 19 -10.63 8.67 -1.40
C PHE A 19 -9.99 9.42 -0.23
N ARG A 20 -9.95 8.81 0.97
CA ARG A 20 -9.33 9.41 2.16
C ARG A 20 -7.81 9.53 2.02
N VAL A 21 -7.12 8.48 1.59
CA VAL A 21 -5.66 8.46 1.44
C VAL A 21 -5.20 9.38 0.31
N LEU A 22 -5.84 9.30 -0.86
CA LEU A 22 -5.45 10.10 -2.01
C LEU A 22 -5.79 11.58 -1.82
N GLY A 23 -6.91 11.89 -1.17
CA GLY A 23 -7.29 13.27 -0.84
C GLY A 23 -6.39 13.93 0.20
N GLN A 24 -5.67 13.14 1.02
CA GLN A 24 -4.71 13.62 2.00
C GLN A 24 -3.36 14.03 1.37
N GLY A 25 -3.00 13.45 0.23
CA GLY A 25 -1.76 13.78 -0.47
C GLY A 25 -0.50 13.43 0.33
N LEU A 26 0.53 14.27 0.21
CA LEU A 26 1.82 14.12 0.91
C LEU A 26 1.78 14.71 2.33
N THR A 27 0.75 14.39 3.09
CA THR A 27 0.63 14.78 4.51
C THR A 27 0.48 13.53 5.37
N LEU A 28 0.80 13.60 6.66
CA LEU A 28 0.67 12.46 7.57
C LEU A 28 -0.78 12.32 8.05
N ALA A 29 -1.27 11.08 8.15
CA ALA A 29 -2.64 10.84 8.57
C ALA A 29 -2.75 10.99 10.09
N THR A 30 -3.53 11.96 10.57
CA THR A 30 -3.72 12.19 12.02
C THR A 30 -4.86 11.37 12.62
N GLY A 31 -5.64 10.66 11.80
CA GLY A 31 -6.71 9.78 12.27
C GLY A 31 -7.38 8.97 11.16
N GLY A 32 -8.35 8.13 11.55
CA GLY A 32 -9.14 7.32 10.63
C GLY A 32 -8.34 6.19 9.94
N PRO A 33 -8.79 5.70 8.77
CA PRO A 33 -8.20 4.52 8.13
C PRO A 33 -6.75 4.74 7.68
N GLY A 34 -6.39 5.97 7.28
CA GLY A 34 -5.01 6.30 6.90
C GLY A 34 -4.05 6.14 8.07
N ALA A 35 -4.39 6.67 9.26
CA ALA A 35 -3.57 6.55 10.45
C ALA A 35 -3.47 5.12 10.97
N PHE A 36 -4.58 4.37 10.89
CA PHE A 36 -4.58 2.94 11.23
C PHE A 36 -3.64 2.15 10.32
N LEU A 37 -3.73 2.34 9.00
CA LEU A 37 -2.86 1.65 8.04
C LEU A 37 -1.41 2.08 8.18
N HIS A 38 -1.14 3.36 8.45
CA HIS A 38 0.20 3.84 8.79
C HIS A 38 0.78 3.09 10.00
N GLY A 39 0.00 2.92 11.08
CA GLY A 39 0.44 2.15 12.25
C GLY A 39 0.74 0.68 11.93
N VAL A 40 -0.05 0.03 11.09
CA VAL A 40 0.23 -1.35 10.61
C VAL A 40 1.50 -1.40 9.78
N ASN A 41 1.66 -0.47 8.84
CA ASN A 41 2.84 -0.37 8.00
C ASN A 41 4.11 -0.18 8.81
N LEU A 42 4.04 0.64 9.85
CA LEU A 42 5.17 0.97 10.71
C LEU A 42 5.77 -0.25 11.41
N VAL A 43 4.94 -1.24 11.79
CA VAL A 43 5.44 -2.52 12.34
C VAL A 43 6.34 -3.24 11.33
N PHE A 44 5.93 -3.28 10.07
CA PHE A 44 6.75 -3.89 9.00
C PHE A 44 7.97 -3.04 8.64
N HIS A 45 7.86 -1.72 8.78
CA HIS A 45 8.97 -0.79 8.60
C HIS A 45 10.09 -1.08 9.61
N GLU A 46 9.78 -1.07 10.90
CA GLU A 46 10.78 -1.33 11.95
C GLU A 46 11.37 -2.74 11.84
N ALA A 47 10.55 -3.73 11.51
CA ALA A 47 11.04 -5.08 11.22
C ALA A 47 12.01 -5.10 10.03
N GLY A 48 11.80 -4.24 9.03
CA GLY A 48 12.68 -4.09 7.88
C GLY A 48 14.10 -3.67 8.28
N HIS A 49 14.24 -2.69 9.18
CA HIS A 49 15.57 -2.29 9.67
C HIS A 49 16.34 -3.46 10.29
N LEU A 50 15.65 -4.31 11.06
CA LEU A 50 16.24 -5.48 11.69
C LEU A 50 16.60 -6.56 10.66
N ILE A 51 15.68 -6.89 9.75
CA ILE A 51 15.87 -7.92 8.72
C ILE A 51 17.02 -7.55 7.78
N PHE A 52 17.08 -6.28 7.35
CA PHE A 52 18.07 -5.80 6.40
C PHE A 52 19.35 -5.25 7.07
N GLY A 53 19.40 -5.22 8.40
CA GLY A 53 20.51 -4.71 9.20
C GLY A 53 21.87 -5.36 8.88
N PHE A 54 21.85 -6.63 8.52
CA PHE A 54 23.05 -7.42 8.21
C PHE A 54 23.80 -6.94 6.96
N PHE A 55 23.15 -6.20 6.06
CA PHE A 55 23.72 -5.75 4.79
C PHE A 55 24.38 -4.37 4.87
N GLY A 56 24.56 -3.84 6.08
CA GLY A 56 25.18 -2.54 6.33
C GLY A 56 24.17 -1.39 6.38
N ARG A 57 24.63 -0.23 6.87
CA ARG A 57 23.75 0.89 7.26
C ARG A 57 22.82 1.37 6.15
N PHE A 58 23.32 1.51 4.92
CA PHE A 58 22.49 1.97 3.81
C PHE A 58 21.28 1.05 3.57
N VAL A 59 21.53 -0.26 3.50
CA VAL A 59 20.51 -1.27 3.24
C VAL A 59 19.62 -1.46 4.46
N ALA A 60 20.16 -1.34 5.68
CA ALA A 60 19.37 -1.35 6.91
C ALA A 60 18.31 -0.24 6.90
N VAL A 61 18.72 1.00 6.61
CA VAL A 61 17.80 2.16 6.58
C VAL A 61 16.82 2.07 5.42
N LEU A 62 17.28 1.76 4.21
CA LEU A 62 16.38 1.51 3.08
C LEU A 62 15.40 0.35 3.36
N GLY A 63 15.87 -0.62 4.14
CA GLY A 63 15.17 -1.84 4.51
C GLY A 63 13.84 -1.59 5.20
N GLY A 64 13.70 -0.50 5.96
CA GLY A 64 12.43 -0.17 6.60
C GLY A 64 11.33 0.08 5.58
N SER A 65 11.52 1.11 4.75
CA SER A 65 10.60 1.45 3.66
C SER A 65 10.44 0.32 2.65
N LEU A 66 11.51 -0.43 2.36
CA LEU A 66 11.47 -1.57 1.45
C LEU A 66 10.57 -2.69 1.99
N ASN A 67 10.77 -3.11 3.24
CA ASN A 67 10.01 -4.21 3.83
C ASN A 67 8.53 -3.85 3.98
N GLN A 68 8.25 -2.59 4.35
CA GLN A 68 6.91 -2.04 4.46
C GLN A 68 6.08 -2.30 3.18
N VAL A 69 6.67 -2.07 2.01
CA VAL A 69 6.01 -2.28 0.70
C VAL A 69 6.13 -3.73 0.23
N LEU A 70 7.22 -4.41 0.55
CA LEU A 70 7.49 -5.78 0.07
C LEU A 70 6.51 -6.79 0.66
N ILE A 71 6.17 -6.69 1.95
CA ILE A 71 5.27 -7.63 2.61
C ILE A 71 3.89 -7.72 1.92
N PRO A 72 3.15 -6.61 1.72
CA PRO A 72 1.88 -6.69 1.01
C PRO A 72 2.06 -7.16 -0.45
N ALA A 73 3.16 -6.81 -1.12
CA ALA A 73 3.44 -7.30 -2.48
C ALA A 73 3.62 -8.82 -2.52
N VAL A 74 4.29 -9.42 -1.52
CA VAL A 74 4.40 -10.87 -1.36
C VAL A 74 3.01 -11.51 -1.14
N CYS A 75 2.16 -10.87 -0.34
CA CYS A 75 0.77 -11.31 -0.16
C CYS A 75 -0.02 -11.31 -1.48
N VAL A 76 0.16 -10.32 -2.35
CA VAL A 76 -0.44 -10.32 -3.71
C VAL A 76 -0.06 -11.60 -4.45
N VAL A 77 1.24 -11.90 -4.53
CA VAL A 77 1.74 -13.08 -5.25
C VAL A 77 1.18 -14.37 -4.63
N ALA A 78 1.15 -14.48 -3.30
CA ALA A 78 0.62 -15.65 -2.60
C ALA A 78 -0.88 -15.87 -2.88
N PHE A 79 -1.69 -14.81 -2.84
CA PHE A 79 -3.12 -14.89 -3.13
C PHE A 79 -3.39 -15.20 -4.60
N LEU A 80 -2.59 -14.67 -5.53
CA LEU A 80 -2.72 -15.01 -6.95
C LEU A 80 -2.38 -16.48 -7.21
N ARG A 81 -1.34 -17.02 -6.56
CA ARG A 81 -0.97 -18.45 -6.68
C ARG A 81 -2.05 -19.39 -6.16
N THR A 82 -2.80 -18.97 -5.15
CA THR A 82 -3.94 -19.74 -4.60
C THR A 82 -5.28 -19.39 -5.26
N ARG A 83 -5.26 -18.62 -6.36
CA ARG A 83 -6.45 -18.16 -7.12
C ARG A 83 -7.44 -17.33 -6.30
N GLN A 84 -7.02 -16.73 -5.20
CA GLN A 84 -7.82 -15.85 -4.35
C GLN A 84 -7.79 -14.40 -4.87
N ARG A 85 -8.47 -14.16 -6.01
CA ARG A 85 -8.42 -12.88 -6.75
C ARG A 85 -8.83 -11.67 -5.90
N ALA A 86 -9.95 -11.74 -5.17
CA ALA A 86 -10.40 -10.65 -4.32
C ALA A 86 -9.38 -10.30 -3.22
N SER A 87 -8.81 -11.32 -2.55
CA SER A 87 -7.76 -11.13 -1.55
C SER A 87 -6.49 -10.52 -2.14
N ALA A 88 -6.10 -10.95 -3.34
CA ALA A 88 -4.98 -10.36 -4.07
C ALA A 88 -5.21 -8.87 -4.40
N ALA A 89 -6.45 -8.49 -4.74
CA ALA A 89 -6.79 -7.08 -4.96
C ALA A 89 -6.65 -6.25 -3.69
N VAL A 90 -7.12 -6.75 -2.54
CA VAL A 90 -6.94 -6.08 -1.24
C VAL A 90 -5.46 -5.94 -0.89
N ALA A 91 -4.65 -6.97 -1.11
CA ALA A 91 -3.20 -6.90 -0.87
C ALA A 91 -2.49 -5.92 -1.83
N LEU A 92 -2.94 -5.82 -3.08
CA LEU A 92 -2.39 -4.89 -4.06
C LEU A 92 -2.73 -3.45 -3.68
N PHE A 93 -3.95 -3.23 -3.20
CA PHE A 93 -4.36 -1.96 -2.64
C PHE A 93 -3.48 -1.57 -1.45
N TRP A 94 -3.25 -2.49 -0.53
CA TRP A 94 -2.36 -2.26 0.61
C TRP A 94 -0.91 -1.99 0.17
N THR A 95 -0.41 -2.66 -0.87
CA THR A 95 0.91 -2.35 -1.47
C THR A 95 0.97 -0.91 -1.95
N GLY A 96 -0.06 -0.46 -2.69
CA GLY A 96 -0.16 0.92 -3.15
C GLY A 96 -0.24 1.92 -2.00
N GLN A 97 -1.09 1.65 -1.01
CA GLN A 97 -1.22 2.51 0.17
C GLN A 97 0.09 2.59 0.96
N SER A 98 0.78 1.47 1.16
CA SER A 98 2.10 1.44 1.80
C SER A 98 3.10 2.29 1.05
N LEU A 99 3.09 2.28 -0.28
CA LEU A 99 3.98 3.12 -1.07
C LEU A 99 3.61 4.61 -0.97
N THR A 100 2.32 4.96 -0.93
CA THR A 100 1.88 6.34 -0.65
C THR A 100 2.28 6.81 0.75
N ASP A 101 2.33 5.90 1.72
CA ASP A 101 2.75 6.20 3.09
C ASP A 101 4.25 6.49 3.17
N VAL A 102 5.08 5.65 2.55
CA VAL A 102 6.53 5.90 2.39
C VAL A 102 6.79 7.23 1.66
N ALA A 103 5.96 7.56 0.67
CA ALA A 103 6.11 8.78 -0.11
C ALA A 103 6.02 10.07 0.73
N VAL A 104 5.22 10.08 1.80
CA VAL A 104 5.11 11.21 2.73
C VAL A 104 6.46 11.49 3.39
N TYR A 105 7.13 10.45 3.89
CA TYR A 105 8.45 10.55 4.52
C TYR A 105 9.56 10.84 3.51
N ALA A 106 9.48 10.28 2.29
CA ALA A 106 10.41 10.60 1.22
C ALA A 106 10.35 12.09 0.81
N ALA A 107 9.15 12.65 0.73
CA ALA A 107 8.94 14.06 0.46
C ALA A 107 9.48 14.97 1.58
N ASP A 108 9.30 14.54 2.83
CA ASP A 108 9.78 15.24 4.02
C ASP A 108 11.30 15.10 4.24
N GLY A 109 11.99 14.19 3.55
CA GLY A 109 13.39 13.84 3.84
C GLY A 109 14.36 15.02 3.93
N ARG A 110 14.11 16.13 3.23
CA ARG A 110 14.91 17.37 3.38
C ARG A 110 14.48 18.25 4.55
N ALA A 111 13.16 18.37 4.77
CA ALA A 111 12.60 19.26 5.78
C ALA A 111 12.69 18.65 7.19
N MET A 112 12.57 17.32 7.30
CA MET A 112 12.56 16.58 8.57
C MET A 112 11.52 17.15 9.54
N ALA A 113 10.35 17.55 9.03
CA ALA A 113 9.31 18.18 9.83
C ALA A 113 8.37 17.16 10.49
N LEU A 114 8.36 15.92 9.99
CA LEU A 114 7.51 14.87 10.53
C LEU A 114 8.09 14.26 11.81
N PRO A 115 7.25 13.88 12.80
CA PRO A 115 7.72 13.27 14.03
C PRO A 115 8.32 11.90 13.77
N LEU A 116 9.35 11.56 14.53
CA LEU A 116 9.91 10.21 14.60
C LEU A 116 9.12 9.36 15.59
N LEU A 117 9.29 8.04 15.48
CA LEU A 117 8.72 7.08 16.42
C LEU A 117 9.23 7.26 17.85
N ALA A 118 10.49 7.60 18.00
CA ALA A 118 11.15 7.84 19.28
C ALA A 118 12.25 8.89 19.13
N ASP A 119 12.54 9.57 20.22
CA ASP A 119 13.61 10.56 20.29
C ASP A 119 14.98 9.92 20.01
N GLY A 120 15.82 10.62 19.24
CA GLY A 120 17.18 10.18 18.92
C GLY A 120 17.29 9.20 17.74
N LEU A 121 16.17 8.83 17.10
CA LEU A 121 16.20 8.09 15.84
C LEU A 121 16.70 8.96 14.68
N ILE A 122 17.13 8.31 13.60
CA ILE A 122 17.50 8.98 12.37
C ILE A 122 16.26 9.20 11.50
N HIS A 123 16.25 10.28 10.71
CA HIS A 123 15.30 10.42 9.61
C HIS A 123 15.81 9.60 8.42
N ASP A 124 15.21 8.44 8.18
CA ASP A 124 15.61 7.51 7.13
C ASP A 124 15.80 8.17 5.77
N TRP A 125 14.77 8.86 5.29
CA TRP A 125 14.80 9.50 4.00
C TRP A 125 15.75 10.71 3.95
N ASN A 126 16.04 11.35 5.08
CA ASN A 126 17.12 12.33 5.14
C ASN A 126 18.47 11.66 4.92
N TYR A 127 18.74 10.58 5.66
CA TYR A 127 19.98 9.83 5.54
C TYR A 127 20.17 9.27 4.12
N LEU A 128 19.16 8.57 3.58
CA LEU A 128 19.21 7.95 2.25
C LEU A 128 19.45 8.99 1.16
N LEU A 129 18.68 10.09 1.17
CA LEU A 129 18.86 11.15 0.18
C LEU A 129 20.15 11.93 0.40
N GLY A 130 20.64 12.03 1.64
CA GLY A 130 21.89 12.69 1.98
C GLY A 130 23.10 11.96 1.41
N VAL A 131 23.20 10.65 1.68
CA VAL A 131 24.32 9.84 1.18
C VAL A 131 24.30 9.66 -0.33
N THR A 132 23.13 9.80 -0.98
CA THR A 132 23.02 9.79 -2.45
C THR A 132 23.07 11.18 -3.07
N SER A 133 23.25 12.26 -2.30
CA SER A 133 23.21 13.66 -2.78
C SER A 133 21.90 14.07 -3.49
N LEU A 134 20.78 13.46 -3.11
CA LEU A 134 19.44 13.67 -3.68
C LEU A 134 18.49 14.45 -2.77
N LEU A 135 18.95 15.05 -1.67
CA LEU A 135 18.10 15.85 -0.76
C LEU A 135 17.30 16.93 -1.49
N HIS A 136 17.88 17.58 -2.49
CA HIS A 136 17.20 18.59 -3.31
C HIS A 136 16.01 18.05 -4.12
N ARG A 137 15.90 16.72 -4.27
CA ARG A 137 14.82 16.03 -4.98
C ARG A 137 13.81 15.34 -4.07
N ALA A 138 13.92 15.47 -2.74
CA ALA A 138 13.06 14.80 -1.76
C ALA A 138 11.58 14.86 -2.15
N GLU A 139 11.03 16.06 -2.31
CA GLU A 139 9.63 16.28 -2.67
C GLU A 139 9.23 15.70 -4.03
N THR A 140 10.15 15.72 -5.00
CA THR A 140 9.91 15.14 -6.34
C THR A 140 9.86 13.63 -6.29
N LEU A 141 10.79 13.00 -5.56
CA LEU A 141 10.80 11.55 -5.35
C LEU A 141 9.55 11.12 -4.57
N GLY A 142 9.19 11.84 -3.51
CA GLY A 142 7.94 11.61 -2.79
C GLY A 142 6.73 11.69 -3.71
N ARG A 143 6.59 12.72 -4.55
CA ARG A 143 5.48 12.79 -5.53
C ARG A 143 5.46 11.61 -6.51
N LEU A 144 6.61 11.17 -7.00
CA LEU A 144 6.69 10.03 -7.91
C LEU A 144 6.25 8.73 -7.21
N MET A 145 6.71 8.52 -5.98
CA MET A 145 6.30 7.37 -5.16
C MET A 145 4.81 7.41 -4.85
N PHE A 146 4.27 8.58 -4.49
CA PHE A 146 2.85 8.78 -4.25
C PHE A 146 2.03 8.48 -5.51
N GLY A 147 2.44 8.99 -6.67
CA GLY A 147 1.80 8.71 -7.95
C GLY A 147 1.80 7.21 -8.28
N ALA A 148 2.93 6.53 -8.10
CA ALA A 148 3.02 5.08 -8.28
C ALA A 148 2.12 4.31 -7.31
N GLY A 149 2.09 4.70 -6.02
CA GLY A 149 1.21 4.11 -5.02
C GLY A 149 -0.27 4.31 -5.35
N ALA A 150 -0.64 5.52 -5.79
CA ALA A 150 -1.99 5.83 -6.24
C ALA A 150 -2.40 4.97 -7.45
N LEU A 151 -1.52 4.79 -8.44
CA LEU A 151 -1.78 3.92 -9.58
C LEU A 151 -1.99 2.45 -9.16
N LEU A 152 -1.21 1.95 -8.20
CA LEU A 152 -1.40 0.60 -7.65
C LEU A 152 -2.76 0.46 -6.93
N MET A 153 -3.16 1.46 -6.14
CA MET A 153 -4.47 1.47 -5.47
C MET A 153 -5.61 1.50 -6.49
N LEU A 154 -5.53 2.36 -7.50
CA LEU A 154 -6.53 2.43 -8.58
C LEU A 154 -6.60 1.14 -9.39
N GLY A 155 -5.44 0.55 -9.70
CA GLY A 155 -5.36 -0.76 -10.35
C GLY A 155 -5.98 -1.88 -9.52
N ALA A 156 -5.80 -1.86 -8.20
CA ALA A 156 -6.44 -2.80 -7.28
C ALA A 156 -7.97 -2.65 -7.24
N LEU A 157 -8.48 -1.41 -7.23
CA LEU A 157 -9.91 -1.14 -7.30
C LEU A 157 -10.52 -1.66 -8.61
N ALA A 158 -9.87 -1.37 -9.74
CA ALA A 158 -10.28 -1.89 -11.04
C ALA A 158 -10.26 -3.43 -11.07
N PHE A 159 -9.19 -4.04 -10.53
CA PHE A 159 -9.07 -5.49 -10.46
C PHE A 159 -10.17 -6.14 -9.61
N LEU A 160 -10.49 -5.56 -8.44
CA LEU A 160 -11.58 -6.05 -7.60
C LEU A 160 -12.95 -5.87 -8.26
N ALA A 161 -13.18 -4.75 -8.95
CA ALA A 161 -14.41 -4.50 -9.70
C ALA A 161 -14.60 -5.53 -10.82
N LEU A 162 -13.54 -5.85 -11.57
CA LEU A 162 -13.59 -6.89 -12.60
C LEU A 162 -13.85 -8.28 -12.01
N ASP A 163 -13.24 -8.64 -10.87
CA ASP A 163 -13.52 -9.92 -10.21
C ASP A 163 -14.94 -9.99 -9.63
N LEU A 164 -15.50 -8.86 -9.20
CA LEU A 164 -16.90 -8.73 -8.79
C LEU A 164 -17.85 -8.99 -9.97
N LEU A 165 -17.61 -8.35 -11.12
CA LEU A 165 -18.43 -8.55 -12.32
C LEU A 165 -18.38 -10.00 -12.80
N ARG A 166 -17.20 -10.63 -12.77
CA ARG A 166 -17.05 -12.06 -13.08
C ARG A 166 -17.87 -12.93 -12.12
N ALA A 167 -17.74 -12.71 -10.81
CA ALA A 167 -18.47 -13.46 -9.80
C ALA A 167 -19.99 -13.25 -9.88
N TRP A 168 -20.44 -12.07 -10.31
CA TRP A 168 -21.84 -11.79 -10.56
C TRP A 168 -22.37 -12.60 -11.74
N GLY A 169 -21.66 -12.61 -12.88
CA GLY A 169 -22.06 -13.40 -14.05
C GLY A 169 -22.18 -14.88 -13.74
N GLU A 170 -21.20 -15.45 -13.04
CA GLU A 170 -21.22 -16.85 -12.60
C GLU A 170 -22.43 -17.17 -11.71
N ALA A 171 -22.85 -16.25 -10.83
CA ALA A 171 -23.99 -16.44 -9.96
C ALA A 171 -25.34 -16.36 -10.72
N VAL A 172 -25.46 -15.43 -11.66
CA VAL A 172 -26.67 -15.30 -12.49
C VAL A 172 -26.87 -16.53 -13.37
N ASP A 173 -25.79 -17.04 -13.98
CA ASP A 173 -25.85 -18.25 -14.81
C ASP A 173 -26.26 -19.49 -14.01
N SER A 174 -25.86 -19.58 -12.73
CA SER A 174 -26.23 -20.70 -11.86
C SER A 174 -27.69 -20.67 -11.38
N ASP A 175 -28.33 -19.49 -11.35
CA ASP A 175 -29.72 -19.32 -10.89
C ASP A 175 -30.75 -19.35 -12.06
N GLY A 176 -30.29 -19.46 -13.31
CA GLY A 176 -31.15 -19.55 -14.49
C GLY A 176 -31.81 -20.93 -14.68
N PRO A 177 -32.92 -21.03 -15.44
CA PRO A 177 -33.53 -22.33 -15.74
C PRO A 177 -32.54 -23.26 -16.45
N PRO A 178 -32.57 -24.59 -16.18
CA PRO A 178 -31.66 -25.53 -16.83
C PRO A 178 -31.84 -25.44 -18.36
N ARG A 179 -30.71 -25.38 -19.08
CA ARG A 179 -30.75 -25.37 -20.55
C ARG A 179 -31.38 -26.67 -21.01
N VAL A 180 -32.47 -26.57 -21.76
CA VAL A 180 -33.09 -27.70 -22.44
C VAL A 180 -32.20 -28.04 -23.63
N GLU A 181 -31.41 -29.11 -23.52
CA GLU A 181 -30.70 -29.73 -24.66
C GLU A 181 -31.62 -30.67 -25.44
#